data_AF-A0A1H5ZRN9-F1
#
_entry.id   AF-A0A1H5ZRN9-F1
#
_cell.length_a   1.000
_cell.length_b   1.000
_cell.length_c   1.000
_cell.angle_alpha   90.00
_cell.angle_beta   90.00
_cell.angle_gamma   90.00
#
_symmetry.space_group_name_H-M   'P 1'
#
loop_
_entity.id
_entity.type
_entity.pdbx_description
1 polymer ?
#
loop_
_entity_poly.entity_id
_entity_poly.type
_entity_poly.pdbx_seq_one_letter_code
_entity_poly.pdbx_strand_id
1 'polypeptide(L)' 'MSSATRWYVTADPGEIDGLEFAYLSGAEGPQVESRSGWDVDGVVIRVILDFGAGFIDHRGWFMDAGA' A
#
# COMPACT_ATOMS: atom_id res chain seq x y z
N MET A 1 20.34 9.54 8.54
CA MET A 1 19.56 9.66 7.29
C MET A 1 19.88 10.94 6.50
N SER A 2 21.01 11.61 6.71
CA SER A 2 21.41 12.81 5.95
C SER A 2 22.78 12.58 5.33
N SER A 3 22.87 12.70 4.01
CA SER A 3 24.14 12.78 3.27
C SER A 3 24.10 14.05 2.42
N ALA A 4 25.17 14.83 2.42
CA ALA A 4 25.27 16.09 1.67
C ALA A 4 25.49 15.87 0.16
N THR A 5 25.94 14.68 -0.25
CA THR A 5 26.28 14.35 -1.64
C THR A 5 25.24 13.45 -2.33
N ARG A 6 24.35 12.83 -1.56
CA ARG A 6 23.30 11.95 -2.08
C ARG A 6 22.23 12.75 -2.80
N TRP A 7 21.79 12.26 -3.95
CA TRP A 7 20.65 12.84 -4.68
C TRP A 7 19.65 11.77 -5.10
N TYR A 8 18.43 12.23 -5.39
CA TYR A 8 17.27 11.40 -5.69
C TYR A 8 16.58 11.94 -6.94
N VAL A 9 16.06 11.04 -7.78
CA VAL A 9 15.23 11.41 -8.92
C VAL A 9 14.02 10.48 -9.01
N THR A 10 12.90 11.06 -9.41
CA THR A 10 11.67 10.34 -9.72
C THR A 10 11.28 10.63 -11.16
N ALA A 11 10.85 9.60 -11.88
CA ALA A 11 10.23 9.76 -13.19
C ALA A 11 8.88 10.50 -13.07
N ASP A 12 8.41 11.07 -14.17
CA ASP A 12 7.05 11.60 -14.25
C ASP A 12 6.05 10.44 -14.04
N PRO A 13 5.17 10.49 -13.02
CA PRO A 13 4.19 9.44 -12.79
C PRO A 13 3.16 9.29 -13.93
N GLY A 14 3.03 10.30 -14.80
CA GLY A 14 2.24 10.19 -16.04
C GLY A 14 2.91 9.32 -17.12
N GLU A 15 4.21 9.07 -17.01
CA GLU A 15 5.00 8.27 -17.95
C GLU A 15 5.41 6.90 -17.37
N ILE A 16 5.80 6.86 -16.08
CA ILE A 16 6.23 5.64 -15.39
C ILE A 16 5.57 5.58 -14.01
N ASP A 17 4.74 4.56 -13.79
CA ASP A 17 4.22 4.26 -12.46
C ASP A 17 5.32 3.59 -11.62
N GLY A 18 5.86 4.34 -10.66
CA GLY A 18 6.93 3.87 -9.78
C GLY A 18 6.41 3.25 -8.49
N LEU A 19 5.34 3.80 -7.92
CA LEU A 19 4.80 3.43 -6.61
C LEU A 19 3.31 3.18 -6.75
N GLU A 20 2.91 1.92 -6.61
CA GLU A 20 1.53 1.50 -6.78
C GLU A 20 0.95 1.00 -5.45
N PHE A 21 -0.38 1.15 -5.31
CA PHE A 21 -1.17 0.44 -4.32
C PHE A 21 -2.41 -0.15 -4.97
N ALA A 22 -2.90 -1.27 -4.43
CA ALA A 22 -4.07 -1.95 -4.94
C ALA A 22 -4.86 -2.67 -3.84
N TYR A 23 -6.15 -2.86 -4.10
CA TYR A 23 -7.01 -3.78 -3.37
C TYR A 23 -7.20 -5.08 -4.15
N LEU A 24 -7.62 -6.15 -3.48
CA LEU A 24 -8.03 -7.37 -4.14
C LEU A 24 -9.25 -7.10 -5.04
N SER A 25 -9.19 -7.56 -6.28
CA SER A 25 -10.31 -7.43 -7.23
C SER A 25 -11.58 -8.08 -6.67
N GLY A 26 -12.68 -7.32 -6.65
CA GLY A 26 -13.96 -7.74 -6.06
C GLY A 26 -14.05 -7.58 -4.54
N ALA A 27 -12.99 -7.11 -3.87
CA ALA A 27 -12.95 -6.80 -2.43
C ALA A 27 -12.24 -5.46 -2.19
N GLU A 28 -12.77 -4.39 -2.80
CA GLU A 28 -12.22 -3.04 -2.70
C GLU A 28 -12.46 -2.46 -1.30
N GLY A 29 -11.37 -2.31 -0.54
CA GLY A 29 -11.41 -1.77 0.82
C GLY A 29 -11.87 -2.77 1.89
N PRO A 30 -12.06 -2.30 3.13
CA PRO A 30 -12.38 -3.16 4.26
C PRO A 30 -13.77 -3.81 4.13
N GLN A 31 -13.79 -5.14 4.18
CA GLN A 31 -15.02 -5.93 4.23
C GLN A 31 -15.39 -6.19 5.68
N VAL A 32 -16.57 -5.72 6.09
CA VAL A 32 -17.04 -5.81 7.49
C VAL A 32 -18.25 -6.74 7.56
N GLU A 33 -18.14 -7.76 8.40
CA GLU A 33 -19.23 -8.67 8.72
C GLU A 33 -19.53 -8.61 10.21
N SER A 34 -20.81 -8.60 10.58
CA SER A 34 -21.27 -8.59 11.97
C SER A 34 -22.23 -9.74 12.23
N ARG A 35 -22.01 -10.47 13.33
CA ARG A 35 -22.89 -11.55 13.80
C ARG A 35 -23.27 -11.32 15.26
N SER A 36 -24.55 -11.11 15.53
CA SER A 36 -25.07 -11.14 16.91
C SER A 36 -25.05 -12.57 17.46
N GLY A 37 -24.60 -12.71 18.71
CA GLY A 37 -24.46 -14.00 19.38
C GLY A 37 -25.72 -14.43 20.14
N TRP A 38 -25.92 -15.74 20.23
CA TRP A 38 -26.82 -16.38 21.20
C TRP A 38 -26.06 -16.93 22.42
N ASP A 39 -24.79 -17.33 22.23
CA ASP A 39 -23.92 -17.85 23.30
C ASP A 39 -23.41 -16.74 24.25
N VAL A 40 -23.38 -15.50 23.77
CA VAL A 40 -22.96 -14.32 24.52
C VAL A 40 -23.80 -13.14 24.05
N ASP A 41 -24.29 -12.33 24.97
CA ASP A 41 -25.09 -11.13 24.68
C ASP A 41 -24.17 -10.03 24.12
N GLY A 42 -23.84 -10.15 22.83
CA GLY A 42 -22.87 -9.30 22.15
C GLY A 42 -22.84 -9.51 20.64
N VAL A 43 -22.05 -8.68 19.96
CA VAL A 43 -21.85 -8.71 18.50
C VAL A 43 -20.40 -9.07 18.20
N VAL A 44 -20.21 -10.09 17.36
CA VAL A 44 -18.90 -10.42 16.78
C VAL A 44 -18.75 -9.65 15.47
N ILE A 45 -17.66 -8.90 15.33
CA ILE A 45 -17.33 -8.16 14.11
C ILE A 45 -16.06 -8.77 13.51
N ARG A 46 -16.12 -9.15 12.23
CA ARG A 46 -14.98 -9.59 11.43
C ARG A 46 -14.70 -8.54 10.36
N VAL A 47 -13.45 -8.09 10.30
CA VAL A 47 -12.97 -7.16 9.27
C VAL A 47 -11.87 -7.85 8.47
N ILE A 48 -12.00 -7.84 7.15
CA ILE A 48 -10.96 -8.29 6.21
C ILE A 48 -10.55 -7.12 5.34
N LEU A 49 -9.24 -6.96 5.16
CA LEU A 49 -8.69 -6.01 4.23
C LEU A 49 -7.52 -6.65 3.49
N ASP A 50 -7.71 -6.84 2.19
CA ASP A 50 -6.66 -7.26 1.27
C ASP A 50 -6.10 -6.03 0.57
N PHE A 51 -4.87 -5.67 0.91
CA PHE A 51 -4.19 -4.48 0.43
C PHE A 51 -2.73 -4.78 0.12
N GLY A 52 -2.25 -4.29 -1.02
CA GLY A 52 -0.85 -4.34 -1.42
C GLY A 52 -0.36 -2.95 -1.81
N ALA A 53 0.91 -2.66 -1.50
CA ALA A 53 1.60 -1.47 -1.98
C ALA A 53 3.08 -1.78 -2.19
N GLY A 54 3.69 -1.17 -3.19
CA GLY A 54 5.11 -1.39 -3.48
C GLY A 54 5.63 -0.62 -4.68
N PHE A 55 6.95 -0.66 -4.84
CA PHE A 55 7.60 -0.15 -6.03
C PHE A 55 7.53 -1.20 -7.13
N ILE A 56 6.90 -0.85 -8.24
CA ILE A 56 6.60 -1.79 -9.33
C ILE A 56 7.55 -1.63 -10.52
N ASP A 57 8.21 -0.48 -10.64
CA ASP A 57 9.19 -0.21 -11.70
C ASP A 57 10.50 0.38 -11.14
N HIS A 58 11.60 -0.32 -11.38
CA HIS A 58 12.94 0.08 -10.97
C HIS A 58 13.41 1.40 -11.60
N ARG A 59 12.81 1.82 -12.72
CA ARG A 59 13.13 3.06 -13.42
C ARG A 59 12.43 4.27 -12.82
N GLY A 60 11.36 4.04 -12.04
CA GLY A 60 10.54 5.12 -11.50
C GLY A 60 11.29 5.94 -10.45
N TRP A 61 12.03 5.28 -9.57
CA TRP A 61 12.65 5.91 -8.40
C TRP A 61 14.11 5.48 -8.29
N PHE A 62 15.02 6.44 -8.28
CA PHE A 62 16.45 6.18 -8.20
C PHE A 62 17.12 7.05 -7.13
N MET A 63 18.11 6.46 -6.47
CA MET A 63 18.97 7.13 -5.49
C MET A 63 20.43 6.87 -5.86
N ASP A 64 21.20 7.95 -5.95
CA ASP A 64 22.64 7.93 -6.14
C ASP A 64 23.34 8.30 -4.83
N ALA A 65 24.36 7.53 -4.44
CA ALA A 65 25.07 7.75 -3.19
C ALA A 65 25.87 9.07 -3.14
N GLY A 66 26.12 9.69 -4.29
CA GLY A 66 27.04 10.82 -4.44
C GLY A 66 28.50 10.37 -4.65
N ALA A 67 29.38 11.35 -4.88
CA ALA A 67 30.83 11.15 -4.95
C ALA A 67 31.43 10.70 -3.61
#